data_AF-L7EUZ1-F1
#
_entry.id   AF-L7EUZ1-F1
#
_cell.length_a   1.000
_cell.length_b   1.000
_cell.length_c   1.000
_cell.angle_alpha   90.00
_cell.angle_beta   90.00
_cell.angle_gamma   90.00
#
_symmetry.space_group_name_H-M   'P 1'
#
loop_
_entity.id
_entity.type
_entity.pdbx_description
1 polymer ?
#
loop_
_entity_poly.entity_id
_entity_poly.type
_entity_poly.pdbx_seq_one_letter_code
_entity_poly.pdbx_strand_id
1 'polypeptide(L)'
;MRLDRLLHDHRPFALLRRRTPGHDHDVVELLLGPVTTYDRLADIPDEGLALIPFRQIRERGFDVRDDGTPLSVLTPEERHELPLEEALAQLPAHDVRVEGGGFDVGDEEYADIVGRVLRDEIGRGEGANFVIRRTYEGEIPGFGRADALALFRRLLVGERGAYWTFVVYTGERTLVGASPEVHVRMSGGTVVMNPISGTYRYPAEGPTPEHLLSFLADGKEIEELSMVVDEELKMMCTVGDMGGVVVGPRLKEMAHLAHTEYELRGRSSLDVREVLRETMFAATVTGSPVQNACRVIERHEVGGRGYYAGALALLGRDSGGAQTLDSPILIRTADIAPDGRLRVPVGATLVRGSDPAGEVAETHAKAAGVLAALGVVPGRAREEGVRPRLMDDPSGAGGAGRAAGLAGAVLAADAGTDPGADRARPGRRRRGHLHGDARPRPALLGPGGDRAALRRTGAARGRRTAPGAVGPRARPR
;
A
#
# COMPACT_ATOMS: atom_id res chain seq x y z
N MET A 1 12.44 12.24 25.40
CA MET A 1 11.36 13.16 25.83
C MET A 1 10.31 12.38 26.59
N ARG A 2 9.54 13.01 27.49
CA ARG A 2 8.43 12.37 28.22
C ARG A 2 7.12 12.48 27.41
N LEU A 3 6.48 11.36 27.07
CA LEU A 3 5.30 11.30 26.18
C LEU A 3 4.05 11.97 26.77
N ASP A 4 3.92 12.03 28.10
CA ASP A 4 2.82 12.73 28.77
C ASP A 4 2.84 14.25 28.52
N ARG A 5 3.99 14.81 28.09
CA ARG A 5 4.05 16.21 27.64
C ARG A 5 3.21 16.45 26.38
N LEU A 6 3.02 15.42 25.55
CA LEU A 6 2.18 15.52 24.35
C LEU A 6 0.72 15.81 24.69
N LEU A 7 0.27 15.60 25.93
CA LEU A 7 -1.08 15.98 26.37
C LEU A 7 -1.28 17.50 26.44
N HIS A 8 -0.19 18.27 26.59
CA HIS A 8 -0.21 19.71 26.82
C HIS A 8 0.52 20.50 25.73
N ASP A 9 1.38 19.86 24.93
CA ASP A 9 1.98 20.46 23.75
C ASP A 9 0.90 20.64 22.67
N HIS A 10 0.84 21.79 21.99
CA HIS A 10 -0.16 22.04 20.94
C HIS A 10 0.33 21.64 19.55
N ARG A 11 1.64 21.38 19.39
CA ARG A 11 2.22 21.02 18.09
C ARG A 11 1.68 19.68 17.59
N PRO A 12 1.53 19.51 16.26
CA PRO A 12 1.32 18.22 15.64
C PRO A 12 2.44 17.24 15.97
N PHE A 13 2.10 15.95 16.01
CA PHE A 13 3.06 14.90 16.30
C PHE A 13 2.75 13.60 15.56
N ALA A 14 3.74 12.74 15.45
CA ALA A 14 3.57 11.34 15.08
C ALA A 14 4.34 10.44 16.05
N LEU A 15 3.73 9.34 16.47
CA LEU A 15 4.42 8.22 17.12
C LEU A 15 4.41 7.04 16.17
N LEU A 16 5.58 6.48 15.90
CA LEU A 16 5.78 5.39 14.95
C LEU A 16 6.50 4.23 15.63
N ARG A 17 5.98 3.01 15.48
CA ARG A 17 6.72 1.77 15.73
C ARG A 17 6.82 1.03 14.41
N ARG A 18 8.04 0.89 13.89
CA ARG A 18 8.31 0.36 12.56
C ARG A 18 9.01 -0.99 12.63
N ARG A 19 8.65 -1.90 11.73
CA ARG A 19 9.31 -3.20 11.53
C ARG A 19 10.13 -3.22 10.24
N THR A 20 10.87 -2.14 10.04
CA THR A 20 11.66 -1.91 8.83
C THR A 20 13.00 -2.64 8.97
N PRO A 21 13.42 -3.45 7.97
CA PRO A 21 14.69 -4.15 8.04
C PRO A 21 15.86 -3.23 8.37
N GLY A 22 16.62 -3.57 9.41
CA GLY A 22 17.76 -2.77 9.90
C GLY A 22 17.42 -1.75 10.98
N HIS A 23 16.14 -1.62 11.39
CA HIS A 23 15.72 -0.83 12.53
C HIS A 23 15.44 -1.70 13.76
N ASP A 24 15.64 -1.13 14.95
CA ASP A 24 15.20 -1.75 16.20
C ASP A 24 13.66 -1.77 16.26
N HIS A 25 13.07 -2.91 16.58
CA HIS A 25 11.61 -3.09 16.63
C HIS A 25 11.03 -2.86 18.03
N ASP A 26 11.90 -2.66 19.02
CA ASP A 26 11.56 -2.41 20.42
C ASP A 26 11.69 -0.93 20.78
N VAL A 27 11.60 -0.04 19.78
CA VAL A 27 11.54 1.42 19.95
C VAL A 27 10.26 2.02 19.37
N VAL A 28 9.88 3.17 19.92
CA VAL A 28 8.85 4.08 19.41
C VAL A 28 9.52 5.41 19.08
N GLU A 29 9.41 5.83 17.82
CA GLU A 29 9.88 7.11 17.33
C GLU A 29 8.81 8.18 17.54
N LEU A 30 9.20 9.33 18.07
CA LEU A 30 8.38 10.53 18.17
C LEU A 30 8.90 11.58 17.19
N LEU A 31 8.03 12.05 16.31
CA LEU A 31 8.23 13.20 15.45
C LEU A 31 7.33 14.34 15.94
N LEU A 32 7.88 15.53 16.16
CA LEU A 32 7.14 16.69 16.67
C LEU A 32 7.49 17.91 15.84
N GLY A 33 6.49 18.57 15.26
CA GLY A 33 6.72 19.71 14.37
C GLY A 33 5.47 20.14 13.60
N PRO A 34 5.56 21.22 12.80
CA PRO A 34 4.44 21.73 12.03
C PRO A 34 4.02 20.79 10.90
N VAL A 35 2.76 20.93 10.48
CA VAL A 35 2.21 20.26 9.29
C VAL A 35 1.93 21.30 8.20
N THR A 36 2.46 21.07 7.01
CA THR A 36 2.24 21.92 5.83
C THR A 36 1.52 21.12 4.75
N THR A 37 0.61 21.76 4.01
CA THR A 37 -0.10 21.14 2.88
C THR A 37 0.56 21.48 1.56
N TYR A 38 0.52 20.54 0.61
CA TYR A 38 1.13 20.65 -0.71
C TYR A 38 0.14 20.19 -1.78
N ASP A 39 0.32 20.69 -3.01
CA ASP A 39 -0.53 20.28 -4.14
C ASP A 39 0.00 19.04 -4.87
N ARG A 40 1.33 18.86 -4.89
CA ARG A 40 2.03 17.81 -5.64
C ARG A 40 3.12 17.15 -4.80
N LEU A 41 3.38 15.88 -5.06
CA LEU A 41 4.49 15.14 -4.47
C LEU A 41 5.84 15.77 -4.81
N ALA A 42 6.00 16.36 -5.99
CA ALA A 42 7.25 17.04 -6.37
C ALA A 42 7.60 18.24 -5.46
N ASP A 43 6.62 18.83 -4.78
CA ASP A 43 6.78 20.06 -3.99
C ASP A 43 7.06 19.78 -2.51
N ILE A 44 6.95 18.53 -2.05
CA ILE A 44 7.18 18.16 -0.65
C ILE A 44 8.68 18.23 -0.30
N PRO A 45 9.03 18.53 0.97
CA PRO A 45 10.43 18.59 1.40
C PRO A 45 11.12 17.23 1.30
N ASP A 46 12.45 17.25 1.22
CA ASP A 46 13.29 16.06 1.14
C ASP A 46 13.24 15.19 2.42
N GLU A 47 12.80 15.77 3.54
CA GLU A 47 12.68 15.09 4.82
C GLU A 47 11.36 15.44 5.52
N GLY A 48 10.74 14.43 6.13
CA GLY A 48 9.48 14.60 6.86
C GLY A 48 8.61 13.35 6.79
N LEU A 49 7.44 13.42 7.42
CA LEU A 49 6.40 12.40 7.32
C LEU A 49 5.27 12.93 6.45
N ALA A 50 5.20 12.46 5.20
CA ALA A 50 4.12 12.78 4.29
C ALA A 50 2.91 11.87 4.54
N LEU A 51 1.72 12.46 4.55
CA LEU A 51 0.41 11.81 4.52
C LEU A 51 -0.14 12.01 3.12
N ILE A 52 -0.17 10.94 2.32
CA ILE A 52 -0.52 10.98 0.92
C ILE A 52 -1.94 10.44 0.76
N PRO A 53 -2.93 11.30 0.42
CA PRO A 53 -4.32 10.87 0.26
C PRO A 53 -4.51 10.11 -1.06
N PHE A 54 -5.54 9.28 -1.13
CA PHE A 54 -5.84 8.51 -2.34
C PHE A 54 -6.07 9.40 -3.56
N ARG A 55 -6.66 10.58 -3.37
CA ARG A 55 -6.89 11.55 -4.45
C ARG A 55 -5.61 12.01 -5.16
N GLN A 56 -4.43 11.80 -4.56
CA GLN A 56 -3.16 12.16 -5.17
C GLN A 56 -2.82 11.31 -6.40
N ILE A 57 -3.48 10.15 -6.59
CA ILE A 57 -3.38 9.31 -7.80
C ILE A 57 -3.64 10.10 -9.10
N ARG A 58 -4.37 11.22 -9.02
CA ARG A 58 -4.56 12.17 -10.14
C ARG A 58 -3.26 12.63 -10.78
N GLU A 59 -2.14 12.65 -10.04
CA GLU A 59 -0.82 12.99 -10.59
C GLU A 59 -0.31 11.96 -11.61
N ARG A 60 -0.84 10.74 -11.60
CA ARG A 60 -0.60 9.72 -12.63
C ARG A 60 -1.55 9.86 -13.84
N GLY A 61 -2.48 10.81 -13.79
CA GLY A 61 -3.51 10.99 -14.82
C GLY A 61 -4.64 9.94 -14.74
N PHE A 62 -4.84 9.32 -13.58
CA PHE A 62 -5.91 8.35 -13.36
C PHE A 62 -7.15 9.02 -12.77
N ASP A 63 -8.31 8.43 -13.06
CA ASP A 63 -9.60 8.88 -12.57
C ASP A 63 -9.67 8.75 -11.04
N VAL A 64 -10.18 9.77 -10.36
CA VAL A 64 -10.36 9.72 -8.90
C VAL A 64 -11.38 10.75 -8.43
N ARG A 65 -12.21 10.33 -7.47
CA ARG A 65 -13.15 11.20 -6.80
C ARG A 65 -12.42 12.13 -5.85
N ASP A 66 -12.33 13.40 -6.22
CA ASP A 66 -11.71 14.43 -5.39
C ASP A 66 -12.61 14.78 -4.19
N ASP A 67 -12.17 14.40 -3.00
CA ASP A 67 -12.82 14.71 -1.71
C ASP A 67 -12.14 15.87 -0.95
N GLY A 68 -11.16 16.53 -1.57
CA GLY A 68 -10.42 17.63 -0.98
C GLY A 68 -9.42 17.24 0.11
N THR A 69 -9.19 15.95 0.38
CA THR A 69 -8.23 15.52 1.40
C THR A 69 -6.82 16.00 1.04
N PRO A 70 -6.12 16.73 1.91
CA PRO A 70 -4.84 17.36 1.56
C PRO A 70 -3.70 16.33 1.49
N LEU A 71 -2.72 16.59 0.63
CA LEU A 71 -1.37 16.04 0.80
C LEU A 71 -0.68 16.89 1.87
N SER A 72 -0.36 16.27 3.00
CA SER A 72 0.18 16.95 4.18
C SER A 72 1.54 16.40 4.54
N VAL A 73 2.44 17.23 5.06
CA VAL A 73 3.75 16.79 5.53
C VAL A 73 4.01 17.34 6.91
N LEU A 74 4.26 16.45 7.87
CA LEU A 74 4.81 16.80 9.17
C LEU A 74 6.32 16.93 9.03
N THR A 75 6.85 18.15 9.23
CA THR A 75 8.28 18.42 9.21
C THR A 75 8.79 18.47 10.65
N PRO A 76 9.48 17.42 11.14
CA PRO A 76 9.86 17.34 12.54
C PRO A 76 10.94 18.38 12.88
N GLU A 77 10.65 19.21 13.87
CA GLU A 77 11.62 20.09 14.54
C GLU A 77 12.37 19.31 15.64
N GLU A 78 11.69 18.33 16.23
CA GLU A 78 12.25 17.41 17.21
C GLU A 78 11.98 15.96 16.80
N ARG A 79 12.97 15.10 17.05
CA ARG A 79 12.88 13.65 16.90
C ARG A 79 13.39 12.98 18.18
N HIS A 80 12.65 12.01 18.69
CA HIS A 80 13.06 11.23 19.85
C HIS A 80 12.81 9.75 19.59
N GLU A 81 13.65 8.89 20.14
CA GLU A 81 13.43 7.45 20.20
C GLU A 81 13.28 7.03 21.65
N LEU A 82 12.26 6.22 21.94
CA LEU A 82 12.02 5.69 23.28
C LEU A 82 11.92 4.16 23.21
N PRO A 83 12.49 3.42 24.17
CA PRO A 83 12.20 2.01 24.33
C PRO A 83 10.68 1.76 24.44
N LEU A 84 10.20 0.71 23.80
CA LEU A 84 8.77 0.36 23.73
C LEU A 84 8.15 0.21 25.12
N GLU A 85 8.87 -0.44 26.05
CA GLU A 85 8.42 -0.60 27.43
C GLU A 85 8.21 0.75 28.13
N GLU A 86 9.14 1.69 27.93
CA GLU A 86 9.04 3.04 28.48
C GLU A 86 7.86 3.80 27.86
N ALA A 87 7.67 3.70 26.55
CA ALA A 87 6.54 4.31 25.87
C ALA A 87 5.20 3.77 26.39
N LEU A 88 5.06 2.44 26.54
CA LEU A 88 3.85 1.80 27.05
C LEU A 88 3.51 2.19 28.48
N ALA A 89 4.53 2.47 29.31
CA ALA A 89 4.37 2.93 30.68
C ALA A 89 3.90 4.40 30.76
N GLN A 90 4.23 5.23 29.76
CA GLN A 90 3.87 6.65 29.74
C GLN A 90 2.56 6.95 29.00
N LEU A 91 2.15 6.10 28.07
CA LEU A 91 0.93 6.30 27.28
C LEU A 91 -0.35 6.12 28.12
N PRO A 92 -1.39 6.96 27.94
CA PRO A 92 -2.68 6.79 28.60
C PRO A 92 -3.31 5.43 28.32
N ALA A 93 -4.03 4.88 29.30
CA ALA A 93 -4.66 3.56 29.21
C ALA A 93 -6.18 3.61 29.42
N HIS A 94 -6.80 4.80 29.43
CA HIS A 94 -8.25 4.96 29.62
C HIS A 94 -9.04 4.46 28.42
N ASP A 95 -10.29 4.07 28.65
CA ASP A 95 -11.21 3.60 27.61
C ASP A 95 -11.66 4.71 26.67
N VAL A 96 -11.57 4.42 25.38
CA VAL A 96 -12.09 5.28 24.31
C VAL A 96 -13.40 4.65 23.88
N ARG A 97 -14.49 5.40 23.98
CA ARG A 97 -15.83 4.93 23.66
C ARG A 97 -16.24 5.45 22.30
N VAL A 98 -16.65 4.54 21.42
CA VAL A 98 -17.31 4.86 20.16
C VAL A 98 -18.82 4.81 20.33
N GLU A 99 -19.51 5.84 19.89
CA GLU A 99 -20.97 5.94 19.83
C GLU A 99 -21.45 5.90 18.37
N GLY A 100 -22.70 5.47 18.16
CA GLY A 100 -23.33 5.46 16.83
C GLY A 100 -22.64 4.55 15.80
N GLY A 101 -21.95 3.51 16.26
CA GLY A 101 -21.10 2.68 15.42
C GLY A 101 -21.84 1.79 14.41
N GLY A 102 -21.40 1.78 13.14
CA GLY A 102 -21.94 0.91 12.10
C GLY A 102 -21.25 1.05 10.75
N PHE A 103 -21.43 0.09 9.85
CA PHE A 103 -20.95 0.21 8.47
C PHE A 103 -21.87 1.13 7.65
N ASP A 104 -21.26 2.01 6.84
CA ASP A 104 -21.94 2.86 5.85
C ASP A 104 -22.70 2.02 4.81
N VAL A 105 -22.12 0.90 4.41
CA VAL A 105 -22.68 -0.12 3.52
C VAL A 105 -22.87 -1.41 4.32
N GLY A 106 -24.13 -1.77 4.55
CA GLY A 106 -24.51 -2.98 5.26
C GLY A 106 -24.03 -4.26 4.56
N ASP A 107 -24.02 -5.38 5.29
CA ASP A 107 -23.48 -6.65 4.81
C ASP A 107 -24.16 -7.15 3.52
N GLU A 108 -25.49 -7.06 3.43
CA GLU A 108 -26.25 -7.46 2.23
C GLU A 108 -25.93 -6.57 1.03
N GLU A 109 -25.88 -5.25 1.23
CA GLU A 109 -25.57 -4.30 0.16
C GLU A 109 -24.12 -4.46 -0.34
N TYR A 110 -23.18 -4.72 0.58
CA TYR A 110 -21.80 -4.97 0.20
C TYR A 110 -21.66 -6.29 -0.59
N ALA A 111 -22.37 -7.36 -0.19
CA ALA A 111 -22.42 -8.59 -0.96
C ALA A 111 -22.98 -8.37 -2.38
N ASP A 112 -24.00 -7.51 -2.52
CA ASP A 112 -24.55 -7.15 -3.83
C ASP A 112 -23.55 -6.35 -4.67
N ILE A 113 -22.77 -5.43 -4.06
CA ILE A 113 -21.67 -4.73 -4.74
C ILE A 113 -20.64 -5.74 -5.24
N VAL A 114 -20.22 -6.69 -4.40
CA VAL A 114 -19.29 -7.75 -4.80
C VAL A 114 -19.85 -8.51 -5.99
N GLY A 115 -21.10 -8.97 -5.93
CA GLY A 115 -21.75 -9.67 -7.04
C GLY A 115 -21.82 -8.86 -8.33
N ARG A 116 -22.02 -7.53 -8.26
CA ARG A 116 -21.97 -6.64 -9.42
C ARG A 116 -20.57 -6.53 -9.99
N VAL A 117 -19.54 -6.28 -9.17
CA VAL A 117 -18.15 -6.21 -9.65
C VAL A 117 -17.72 -7.50 -10.34
N LEU A 118 -18.08 -8.66 -9.77
CA LEU A 118 -17.77 -9.95 -10.37
C LEU A 118 -18.42 -10.15 -11.74
N ARG A 119 -19.69 -9.77 -11.91
CA ARG A 119 -20.43 -9.96 -13.18
C ARG A 119 -20.11 -8.90 -14.21
N ASP A 120 -20.08 -7.64 -13.80
CA ASP A 120 -20.10 -6.49 -14.70
C ASP A 120 -18.71 -5.92 -14.97
N GLU A 121 -17.74 -6.14 -14.08
CA GLU A 121 -16.37 -5.66 -14.26
C GLU A 121 -15.45 -6.85 -14.64
N ILE A 122 -15.25 -7.80 -13.72
CA ILE A 122 -14.35 -8.95 -13.95
C ILE A 122 -14.92 -9.85 -15.06
N GLY A 123 -16.21 -10.18 -15.00
CA GLY A 123 -16.89 -11.01 -15.99
C GLY A 123 -16.92 -10.42 -17.41
N ARG A 124 -16.66 -9.12 -17.56
CA ARG A 124 -16.58 -8.42 -18.85
C ARG A 124 -15.16 -8.11 -19.29
N GLY A 125 -14.15 -8.49 -18.49
CA GLY A 125 -12.74 -8.30 -18.82
C GLY A 125 -12.22 -6.89 -18.53
N GLU A 126 -12.86 -6.13 -17.65
CA GLU A 126 -12.38 -4.80 -17.21
C GLU A 126 -11.08 -4.91 -16.41
N GLY A 127 -10.84 -6.05 -15.75
CA GLY A 127 -9.63 -6.31 -14.98
C GLY A 127 -9.68 -7.67 -14.31
N ALA A 128 -8.56 -8.05 -13.70
CA ALA A 128 -8.41 -9.35 -13.05
C ALA A 128 -8.92 -9.31 -11.59
N ASN A 129 -8.69 -8.19 -10.90
CA ASN A 129 -9.12 -7.98 -9.52
C ASN A 129 -9.40 -6.51 -9.21
N PHE A 130 -10.23 -6.28 -8.19
CA PHE A 130 -10.59 -4.94 -7.72
C PHE A 130 -10.79 -4.95 -6.21
N VAL A 131 -10.51 -3.84 -5.54
CA VAL A 131 -10.77 -3.65 -4.11
C VAL A 131 -11.81 -2.55 -3.96
N ILE A 132 -12.96 -2.89 -3.39
CA ILE A 132 -14.03 -1.93 -3.09
C ILE A 132 -14.09 -1.65 -1.60
N ARG A 133 -14.15 -0.38 -1.24
CA ARG A 133 -14.23 0.10 0.14
C ARG A 133 -15.66 0.07 0.66
N ARG A 134 -15.81 -0.32 1.93
CA ARG A 134 -16.85 0.17 2.84
C ARG A 134 -16.21 0.73 4.10
N THR A 135 -16.96 1.46 4.92
CA THR A 135 -16.45 2.23 6.05
C THR A 135 -17.23 1.91 7.30
N TYR A 136 -16.56 1.50 8.37
CA TYR A 136 -17.16 1.56 9.69
C TYR A 136 -17.11 3.00 10.18
N GLU A 137 -18.26 3.59 10.50
CA GLU A 137 -18.40 4.96 10.98
C GLU A 137 -18.86 4.97 12.44
N GLY A 138 -18.63 6.09 13.12
CA GLY A 138 -19.07 6.34 14.48
C GLY A 138 -18.56 7.68 14.98
N GLU A 139 -18.68 7.91 16.27
CA GLU A 139 -18.23 9.15 16.93
C GLU A 139 -17.50 8.82 18.23
N ILE A 140 -16.45 9.59 18.53
CA ILE A 140 -15.76 9.56 19.83
C ILE A 140 -16.03 10.92 20.50
N PRO A 141 -17.03 11.01 21.39
CA PRO A 141 -17.41 12.27 22.02
C PRO A 141 -16.25 12.88 22.80
N GLY A 142 -15.95 14.15 22.54
CA GLY A 142 -14.86 14.86 23.21
C GLY A 142 -13.46 14.35 22.85
N PHE A 143 -13.32 13.71 21.69
CA PHE A 143 -12.05 13.19 21.20
C PHE A 143 -10.91 14.19 21.33
N GLY A 144 -9.80 13.75 21.91
CA GLY A 144 -8.59 14.55 22.04
C GLY A 144 -7.31 13.74 21.93
N ARG A 145 -6.20 14.42 22.21
CA ARG A 145 -4.83 13.85 22.15
C ARG A 145 -4.68 12.65 23.09
N ALA A 146 -5.31 12.70 24.26
CA ALA A 146 -5.29 11.59 25.21
C ALA A 146 -5.89 10.32 24.59
N ASP A 147 -7.01 10.43 23.89
CA ASP A 147 -7.67 9.30 23.22
C ASP A 147 -6.81 8.76 22.08
N ALA A 148 -6.25 9.64 21.24
CA ALA A 148 -5.33 9.25 20.18
C ALA A 148 -4.14 8.43 20.70
N LEU A 149 -3.54 8.85 21.82
CA LEU A 149 -2.45 8.14 22.47
C LEU A 149 -2.90 6.82 23.13
N ALA A 150 -4.10 6.78 23.72
CA ALA A 150 -4.67 5.56 24.30
C ALA A 150 -4.97 4.50 23.22
N LEU A 151 -5.51 4.92 22.06
CA LEU A 151 -5.73 4.05 20.91
C LEU A 151 -4.41 3.49 20.37
N PHE A 152 -3.38 4.34 20.24
CA PHE A 152 -2.05 3.89 19.84
C PHE A 152 -1.48 2.85 20.81
N ARG A 153 -1.59 3.09 22.12
CA ARG A 153 -1.18 2.14 23.16
C ARG A 153 -1.88 0.79 23.00
N ARG A 154 -3.20 0.79 22.75
CA ARG A 154 -3.96 -0.45 22.54
C ARG A 154 -3.48 -1.22 21.33
N LEU A 155 -3.18 -0.55 20.22
CA LEU A 155 -2.61 -1.20 19.03
C LEU A 155 -1.23 -1.79 19.31
N LEU A 156 -0.36 -1.07 20.02
CA LEU A 156 0.96 -1.60 20.41
C LEU A 156 0.88 -2.89 21.23
N VAL A 157 -0.16 -3.04 22.04
CA VAL A 157 -0.39 -4.21 22.91
C VAL A 157 -1.13 -5.33 22.18
N GLY A 158 -2.14 -4.98 21.37
CA GLY A 158 -3.07 -5.93 20.76
C GLY A 158 -2.60 -6.49 19.42
N GLU A 159 -1.90 -5.69 18.61
CA GLU A 159 -1.55 -6.07 17.23
C GLU A 159 -0.15 -6.69 17.15
N ARG A 160 -0.02 -7.76 16.36
CA ARG A 160 1.28 -8.39 16.03
C ARG A 160 1.46 -8.52 14.52
N GLY A 161 2.70 -8.37 14.06
CA GLY A 161 3.04 -8.51 12.65
C GLY A 161 2.73 -7.28 11.79
N ALA A 162 2.22 -6.20 12.39
CA ALA A 162 2.10 -4.92 11.69
C ALA A 162 3.48 -4.42 11.24
N TYR A 163 3.56 -3.97 9.99
CA TYR A 163 4.74 -3.31 9.46
C TYR A 163 4.98 -1.98 10.20
N TRP A 164 3.94 -1.14 10.27
CA TRP A 164 3.94 0.06 11.10
C TRP A 164 2.74 0.04 12.04
N THR A 165 2.98 0.34 13.31
CA THR A 165 1.93 0.82 14.23
C THR A 165 2.16 2.30 14.45
N PHE A 166 1.13 3.13 14.31
CA PHE A 166 1.31 4.58 14.33
C PHE A 166 0.11 5.35 14.90
N VAL A 167 0.39 6.55 15.38
CA VAL A 167 -0.56 7.66 15.50
C VAL A 167 0.05 8.90 14.88
N VAL A 168 -0.69 9.58 14.01
CA VAL A 168 -0.32 10.87 13.43
C VAL A 168 -1.42 11.86 13.76
N TYR A 169 -1.11 12.83 14.62
CA TYR A 169 -2.03 13.88 15.06
C TYR A 169 -1.62 15.20 14.41
N THR A 170 -2.45 15.69 13.49
CA THR A 170 -2.16 16.93 12.71
C THR A 170 -2.85 18.18 13.27
N GLY A 171 -3.71 18.03 14.28
CA GLY A 171 -4.64 19.07 14.74
C GLY A 171 -5.94 19.07 13.94
N GLU A 172 -5.85 18.96 12.61
CA GLU A 172 -7.01 18.90 11.71
C GLU A 172 -7.54 17.49 11.45
N ARG A 173 -6.69 16.48 11.67
CA ARG A 173 -7.01 15.05 11.56
C ARG A 173 -6.11 14.20 12.42
N THR A 174 -6.62 13.05 12.85
CA THR A 174 -5.82 12.01 13.51
C THR A 174 -5.93 10.70 12.76
N LEU A 175 -4.79 10.14 12.37
CA LEU A 175 -4.69 8.78 11.81
C LEU A 175 -4.09 7.85 12.85
N VAL A 176 -4.78 6.78 13.23
CA VAL A 176 -4.28 5.78 14.19
C VAL A 176 -4.43 4.40 13.57
N GLY A 177 -3.33 3.66 13.40
CA GLY A 177 -3.39 2.42 12.62
C GLY A 177 -2.25 1.44 12.89
N ALA A 178 -2.47 0.21 12.43
CA ALA A 178 -1.51 -0.89 12.46
C ALA A 178 -1.46 -1.55 11.08
N SER A 179 -0.75 -0.92 10.14
CA SER A 179 -0.68 -1.39 8.77
C SER A 179 0.25 -2.59 8.65
N PRO A 180 -0.19 -3.72 8.02
CA PRO A 180 0.65 -4.89 7.80
C PRO A 180 1.58 -4.77 6.60
N GLU A 181 1.37 -3.77 5.73
CA GLU A 181 1.88 -3.80 4.37
C GLU A 181 2.73 -2.58 4.05
N VAL A 182 3.84 -2.85 3.37
CA VAL A 182 4.76 -1.84 2.85
C VAL A 182 4.17 -1.34 1.54
N HIS A 183 4.02 -0.03 1.40
CA HIS A 183 3.74 0.59 0.09
C HIS A 183 5.01 0.55 -0.76
N VAL A 184 6.07 1.20 -0.30
CA VAL A 184 7.38 1.18 -0.94
C VAL A 184 8.47 1.58 0.07
N ARG A 185 9.67 1.02 -0.10
CA ARG A 185 10.89 1.44 0.62
C ARG A 185 11.98 1.81 -0.37
N MET A 186 12.84 2.75 0.02
CA MET A 186 14.08 3.05 -0.69
C MET A 186 15.23 3.24 0.29
N SER A 187 16.34 2.54 0.05
CA SER A 187 17.58 2.74 0.81
C SER A 187 18.79 2.34 -0.03
N GLY A 188 19.86 3.15 0.00
CA GLY A 188 21.08 2.91 -0.77
C GLY A 188 20.86 2.77 -2.28
N GLY A 189 19.85 3.45 -2.83
CA GLY A 189 19.45 3.34 -4.24
C GLY A 189 18.74 2.02 -4.61
N THR A 190 18.21 1.29 -3.62
CA THR A 190 17.40 0.09 -3.84
C THR A 190 15.97 0.36 -3.41
N VAL A 191 15.03 0.24 -4.34
CA VAL A 191 13.58 0.29 -4.11
C VAL A 191 13.07 -1.12 -3.81
N VAL A 192 12.20 -1.25 -2.81
CA VAL A 192 11.60 -2.52 -2.40
C VAL A 192 10.08 -2.37 -2.26
N MET A 193 9.35 -3.29 -2.87
CA MET A 193 7.90 -3.47 -2.71
C MET A 193 7.61 -4.88 -2.23
N ASN A 194 6.49 -5.06 -1.55
CA ASN A 194 6.13 -6.33 -0.92
C ASN A 194 4.67 -6.64 -1.23
N PRO A 195 4.34 -7.16 -2.44
CA PRO A 195 2.98 -7.58 -2.75
C PRO A 195 2.56 -8.70 -1.80
N ILE A 196 1.46 -8.47 -1.08
CA ILE A 196 0.86 -9.42 -0.14
C ILE A 196 -0.56 -9.74 -0.62
N SER A 197 -0.85 -11.01 -0.85
CA SER A 197 -2.23 -11.46 -1.11
C SER A 197 -2.42 -12.88 -0.62
N GLY A 198 -3.67 -13.33 -0.58
CA GLY A 198 -4.03 -14.61 0.00
C GLY A 198 -3.98 -14.61 1.53
N THR A 199 -5.01 -15.18 2.16
CA THR A 199 -5.19 -15.09 3.62
C THR A 199 -5.50 -16.44 4.24
N TYR A 200 -4.51 -17.00 4.95
CA TYR A 200 -4.72 -18.16 5.80
C TYR A 200 -5.19 -17.73 7.18
N ARG A 201 -6.48 -17.91 7.47
CA ARG A 201 -7.05 -17.63 8.80
C ARG A 201 -6.69 -18.76 9.76
N TYR A 202 -6.08 -18.43 10.89
CA TYR A 202 -5.73 -19.45 11.87
C TYR A 202 -7.00 -20.03 12.52
N PRO A 203 -7.14 -21.37 12.58
CA PRO A 203 -8.17 -22.02 13.39
C PRO A 203 -8.07 -21.59 14.86
N ALA A 204 -9.15 -21.78 15.62
CA ALA A 204 -9.18 -21.47 17.05
C ALA A 204 -8.09 -22.26 17.80
N GLU A 205 -7.89 -23.51 17.42
CA GLU A 205 -6.90 -24.44 17.95
C GLU A 205 -5.46 -24.11 17.53
N GLY A 206 -5.29 -23.13 16.63
CA GLY A 206 -4.01 -22.73 16.06
C GLY A 206 -3.75 -23.33 14.67
N PRO A 207 -2.74 -22.82 13.97
CA PRO A 207 -2.44 -23.28 12.62
C PRO A 207 -1.78 -24.67 12.65
N THR A 208 -2.19 -25.56 11.74
CA THR A 208 -1.56 -26.87 11.54
C THR A 208 -0.83 -26.92 10.20
N PRO A 209 0.23 -27.75 10.07
CA PRO A 209 0.91 -27.96 8.78
C PRO A 209 -0.05 -28.41 7.67
N GLU A 210 -1.04 -29.24 7.98
CA GLU A 210 -2.01 -29.75 6.99
C GLU A 210 -2.88 -28.64 6.42
N HIS A 211 -3.43 -27.77 7.29
CA HIS A 211 -4.24 -26.64 6.86
C HIS A 211 -3.42 -25.61 6.10
N LEU A 212 -2.19 -25.34 6.55
CA LEU A 212 -1.28 -24.46 5.82
C LEU A 212 -0.97 -25.01 4.43
N LEU A 213 -0.66 -26.30 4.31
CA LEU A 213 -0.39 -26.93 3.01
C LEU A 213 -1.62 -26.93 2.10
N SER A 214 -2.83 -27.05 2.66
CA SER A 214 -4.07 -26.91 1.90
C SER A 214 -4.23 -25.49 1.36
N PHE A 215 -3.99 -24.47 2.18
CA PHE A 215 -4.01 -23.06 1.77
C PHE A 215 -2.96 -22.77 0.69
N LEU A 216 -1.73 -23.23 0.86
CA LEU A 216 -0.65 -23.04 -0.11
C LEU A 216 -0.87 -23.78 -1.44
N ALA A 217 -1.82 -24.73 -1.48
CA ALA A 217 -2.22 -25.46 -2.67
C ALA A 217 -3.56 -24.97 -3.26
N ASP A 218 -4.19 -23.98 -2.64
CA ASP A 218 -5.45 -23.42 -3.12
C ASP A 218 -5.20 -22.58 -4.39
N GLY A 219 -5.79 -23.02 -5.51
CA GLY A 219 -5.64 -22.34 -6.80
C GLY A 219 -6.14 -20.90 -6.78
N LYS A 220 -7.18 -20.59 -6.00
CA LYS A 220 -7.68 -19.22 -5.86
C LYS A 220 -6.64 -18.31 -5.21
N GLU A 221 -6.07 -18.76 -4.09
CA GLU A 221 -5.12 -17.96 -3.30
C GLU A 221 -3.79 -17.78 -4.07
N ILE A 222 -3.36 -18.80 -4.82
CA ILE A 222 -2.19 -18.71 -5.73
C ILE A 222 -2.46 -17.69 -6.84
N GLU A 223 -3.61 -17.79 -7.52
CA GLU A 223 -4.00 -16.85 -8.59
C GLU A 223 -4.06 -15.41 -8.08
N GLU A 224 -4.65 -15.20 -6.90
CA GLU A 224 -4.74 -13.88 -6.28
C GLU A 224 -3.35 -13.27 -6.04
N LEU A 225 -2.41 -14.03 -5.47
CA LEU A 225 -1.05 -13.55 -5.25
C LEU A 225 -0.33 -13.26 -6.58
N SER A 226 -0.41 -14.17 -7.56
CA SER A 226 0.24 -13.97 -8.86
C SER A 226 -0.25 -12.71 -9.57
N MET A 227 -1.57 -12.44 -9.56
CA MET A 227 -2.14 -11.25 -10.18
C MET A 227 -1.60 -9.95 -9.56
N VAL A 228 -1.46 -9.91 -8.23
CA VAL A 228 -0.92 -8.74 -7.52
C VAL A 228 0.57 -8.57 -7.81
N VAL A 229 1.33 -9.66 -7.80
CA VAL A 229 2.78 -9.64 -8.11
C VAL A 229 3.01 -9.11 -9.51
N ASP A 230 2.23 -9.55 -10.50
CA ASP A 230 2.36 -9.09 -11.88
C ASP A 230 2.06 -7.59 -12.03
N GLU A 231 1.07 -7.07 -11.30
CA GLU A 231 0.76 -5.64 -11.33
C GLU A 231 1.85 -4.80 -10.65
N GLU A 232 2.35 -5.23 -9.49
CA GLU A 232 3.43 -4.54 -8.80
C GLU A 232 4.78 -4.66 -9.52
N LEU A 233 4.98 -5.73 -10.30
CA LEU A 233 6.12 -5.85 -11.20
C LEU A 233 6.14 -4.74 -12.26
N LYS A 234 4.98 -4.34 -12.80
CA LYS A 234 4.89 -3.21 -13.74
C LYS A 234 5.33 -1.90 -13.08
N MET A 235 4.95 -1.69 -11.82
CA MET A 235 5.42 -0.55 -11.03
C MET A 235 6.93 -0.64 -10.81
N MET A 236 7.43 -1.81 -10.39
CA MET A 236 8.86 -2.05 -10.17
C MET A 236 9.69 -1.85 -11.44
N CYS A 237 9.20 -2.23 -12.61
CA CYS A 237 9.86 -1.95 -13.89
C CYS A 237 9.97 -0.45 -14.19
N THR A 238 9.05 0.36 -13.66
CA THR A 238 9.06 1.83 -13.83
C THR A 238 10.04 2.47 -12.86
N VAL A 239 10.07 2.05 -11.59
CA VAL A 239 10.91 2.69 -10.55
C VAL A 239 12.30 2.06 -10.40
N GLY A 240 12.45 0.79 -10.78
CA GLY A 240 13.71 0.04 -10.80
C GLY A 240 14.46 0.17 -12.13
N ASP A 241 14.76 1.41 -12.54
CA ASP A 241 15.33 1.77 -13.84
C ASP A 241 16.71 1.15 -14.13
N MET A 242 17.38 0.61 -13.12
CA MET A 242 18.67 -0.09 -13.23
C MET A 242 18.56 -1.61 -13.02
N GLY A 243 17.34 -2.17 -13.21
CA GLY A 243 17.05 -3.59 -13.12
C GLY A 243 16.48 -4.02 -11.78
N GLY A 244 15.82 -5.18 -11.77
CA GLY A 244 15.15 -5.70 -10.58
C GLY A 244 15.13 -7.23 -10.49
N VAL A 245 14.75 -7.71 -9.32
CA VAL A 245 14.65 -9.14 -8.98
C VAL A 245 13.38 -9.41 -8.19
N VAL A 246 12.85 -10.63 -8.35
CA VAL A 246 11.72 -11.16 -7.58
C VAL A 246 12.26 -12.18 -6.59
N VAL A 247 11.89 -12.04 -5.31
CA VAL A 247 12.33 -12.93 -4.23
C VAL A 247 11.10 -13.47 -3.52
N GLY A 248 10.93 -14.79 -3.48
CA GLY A 248 9.76 -15.43 -2.84
C GLY A 248 9.28 -16.67 -3.59
N PRO A 249 8.10 -17.20 -3.23
CA PRO A 249 7.16 -16.67 -2.23
C PRO A 249 7.65 -16.90 -0.79
N ARG A 250 7.12 -16.15 0.18
CA ARG A 250 7.32 -16.32 1.63
C ARG A 250 6.00 -16.33 2.37
N LEU A 251 5.97 -16.90 3.57
CA LEU A 251 4.84 -16.83 4.48
C LEU A 251 5.09 -15.73 5.52
N LYS A 252 4.17 -14.77 5.63
CA LYS A 252 4.17 -13.72 6.63
C LYS A 252 3.16 -14.05 7.73
N GLU A 253 3.66 -14.53 8.86
CA GLU A 253 2.84 -14.88 10.02
C GLU A 253 2.44 -13.62 10.82
N MET A 254 1.15 -13.48 11.11
CA MET A 254 0.58 -12.43 11.96
C MET A 254 -0.10 -13.04 13.20
N ALA A 255 -0.72 -12.20 14.04
CA ALA A 255 -1.37 -12.66 15.28
C ALA A 255 -2.43 -13.75 15.05
N HIS A 256 -3.21 -13.62 13.98
CA HIS A 256 -4.44 -14.40 13.79
C HIS A 256 -4.58 -15.00 12.38
N LEU A 257 -3.61 -14.74 11.52
CA LEU A 257 -3.60 -15.16 10.14
C LEU A 257 -2.17 -15.18 9.62
N ALA A 258 -1.97 -15.80 8.47
CA ALA A 258 -0.76 -15.63 7.67
C ALA A 258 -1.11 -15.20 6.25
N HIS A 259 -0.19 -14.50 5.61
CA HIS A 259 -0.28 -14.14 4.21
C HIS A 259 0.87 -14.76 3.41
N THR A 260 0.67 -14.99 2.13
CA THR A 260 1.77 -15.21 1.19
C THR A 260 2.24 -13.87 0.64
N GLU A 261 3.55 -13.74 0.45
CA GLU A 261 4.14 -12.51 -0.06
C GLU A 261 5.31 -12.80 -1.01
N TYR A 262 5.54 -11.88 -1.94
CA TYR A 262 6.81 -11.74 -2.64
C TYR A 262 7.51 -10.46 -2.19
N GLU A 263 8.80 -10.38 -2.49
CA GLU A 263 9.56 -9.15 -2.38
C GLU A 263 10.13 -8.80 -3.77
N LEU A 264 9.76 -7.61 -4.25
CA LEU A 264 10.26 -7.04 -5.49
C LEU A 264 11.35 -6.05 -5.13
N ARG A 265 12.54 -6.19 -5.72
CA ARG A 265 13.66 -5.27 -5.49
C ARG A 265 14.13 -4.69 -6.80
N GLY A 266 14.31 -3.38 -6.87
CA GLY A 266 14.83 -2.68 -8.04
C GLY A 266 15.94 -1.71 -7.65
N ARG A 267 16.96 -1.57 -8.50
CA ARG A 267 17.93 -0.47 -8.37
C ARG A 267 17.32 0.77 -9.03
N SER A 268 17.33 1.89 -8.31
CA SER A 268 16.68 3.13 -8.74
C SER A 268 17.64 4.32 -8.68
N SER A 269 17.62 5.16 -9.71
CA SER A 269 18.27 6.47 -9.73
C SER A 269 17.30 7.64 -9.45
N LEU A 270 16.00 7.32 -9.31
CA LEU A 270 14.93 8.30 -9.18
C LEU A 270 14.93 8.97 -7.81
N ASP A 271 14.34 10.17 -7.76
CA ASP A 271 14.04 10.85 -6.50
C ASP A 271 12.90 10.11 -5.76
N VAL A 272 12.95 10.06 -4.43
CA VAL A 272 11.92 9.39 -3.61
C VAL A 272 10.49 9.89 -3.87
N ARG A 273 10.32 11.15 -4.27
CA ARG A 273 9.01 11.74 -4.65
C ARG A 273 8.51 11.18 -5.98
N GLU A 274 9.42 10.90 -6.91
CA GLU A 274 9.09 10.25 -8.18
C GLU A 274 8.76 8.77 -7.98
N VAL A 275 9.53 8.07 -7.13
CA VAL A 275 9.21 6.70 -6.72
C VAL A 275 7.81 6.64 -6.11
N LEU A 276 7.51 7.51 -5.14
CA LEU A 276 6.18 7.60 -4.53
C LEU A 276 5.09 7.84 -5.57
N ARG A 277 5.32 8.76 -6.52
CA ARG A 277 4.34 9.10 -7.55
C ARG A 277 4.04 7.91 -8.46
N GLU A 278 5.06 7.17 -8.90
CA GLU A 278 4.90 6.05 -9.82
C GLU A 278 4.34 4.79 -9.16
N THR A 279 4.50 4.63 -7.83
CA THR A 279 3.93 3.51 -7.09
C THR A 279 2.53 3.79 -6.52
N MET A 280 1.96 4.99 -6.72
CA MET A 280 0.57 5.27 -6.30
C MET A 280 -0.41 4.40 -7.10
N PHE A 281 -1.34 3.68 -6.48
CA PHE A 281 -1.15 3.03 -5.18
C PHE A 281 -1.15 1.52 -5.41
N ALA A 282 -0.74 0.75 -4.39
CA ALA A 282 -0.56 -0.69 -4.50
C ALA A 282 -1.81 -1.39 -5.05
N ALA A 283 -1.59 -2.43 -5.86
CA ALA A 283 -2.66 -3.22 -6.47
C ALA A 283 -3.52 -3.94 -5.41
N THR A 284 -2.91 -4.28 -4.26
CA THR A 284 -3.55 -4.91 -3.09
C THR A 284 -4.67 -4.09 -2.46
N VAL A 285 -4.74 -2.79 -2.74
CA VAL A 285 -5.77 -1.88 -2.22
C VAL A 285 -6.52 -1.13 -3.32
N THR A 286 -6.23 -1.44 -4.58
CA THR A 286 -6.89 -0.84 -5.75
C THR A 286 -7.46 -1.90 -6.68
N GLY A 287 -6.58 -2.62 -7.37
CA GLY A 287 -6.88 -3.67 -8.34
C GLY A 287 -5.92 -3.64 -9.52
N SER A 288 -6.15 -4.50 -10.51
CA SER A 288 -5.32 -4.66 -11.70
C SER A 288 -6.20 -4.74 -12.97
N PRO A 289 -5.88 -3.96 -14.02
CA PRO A 289 -4.85 -2.91 -14.08
C PRO A 289 -5.20 -1.67 -13.24
N VAL A 290 -4.23 -1.01 -12.59
CA VAL A 290 -4.49 0.08 -11.62
C VAL A 290 -5.31 1.23 -12.21
N GLN A 291 -5.01 1.66 -13.44
CA GLN A 291 -5.75 2.75 -14.08
C GLN A 291 -7.24 2.41 -14.23
N ASN A 292 -7.57 1.17 -14.63
CA ASN A 292 -8.97 0.78 -14.76
C ASN A 292 -9.62 0.49 -13.40
N ALA A 293 -8.86 -0.04 -12.45
CA ALA A 293 -9.32 -0.21 -11.08
C ALA A 293 -9.78 1.12 -10.46
N CYS A 294 -9.09 2.23 -10.74
CA CYS A 294 -9.54 3.56 -10.32
C CYS A 294 -10.92 3.94 -10.89
N ARG A 295 -11.21 3.60 -12.15
CA ARG A 295 -12.53 3.83 -12.76
C ARG A 295 -13.62 2.93 -12.16
N VAL A 296 -13.28 1.68 -11.84
CA VAL A 296 -14.20 0.75 -11.16
C VAL A 296 -14.52 1.28 -9.76
N ILE A 297 -13.51 1.72 -9.01
CA ILE A 297 -13.68 2.35 -7.70
C ILE A 297 -14.65 3.54 -7.80
N GLU A 298 -14.48 4.43 -8.78
CA GLU A 298 -15.40 5.56 -8.95
C GLU A 298 -16.86 5.15 -9.23
N ARG A 299 -17.08 4.03 -9.94
CA ARG A 299 -18.43 3.53 -10.26
C ARG A 299 -19.13 2.92 -9.05
N HIS A 300 -18.38 2.25 -8.17
CA HIS A 300 -18.95 1.43 -7.10
C HIS A 300 -18.82 2.05 -5.70
N GLU A 301 -17.97 3.05 -5.50
CA GLU A 301 -17.83 3.75 -4.22
C GLU A 301 -18.56 5.10 -4.15
N VAL A 302 -19.23 5.32 -3.03
CA VAL A 302 -19.79 6.63 -2.68
C VAL A 302 -18.73 7.46 -1.96
N GLY A 303 -18.46 8.67 -2.46
CA GLY A 303 -17.47 9.58 -1.86
C GLY A 303 -16.02 9.15 -2.05
N GLY A 304 -15.08 10.07 -1.79
CA GLY A 304 -13.65 9.78 -1.91
C GLY A 304 -13.13 8.92 -0.75
N ARG A 305 -11.95 8.33 -0.96
CA ARG A 305 -11.29 7.41 -0.02
C ARG A 305 -10.58 8.13 1.13
N GLY A 306 -10.44 9.45 1.07
CA GLY A 306 -9.58 10.21 1.98
C GLY A 306 -8.16 9.66 1.96
N TYR A 307 -7.67 9.23 3.11
CA TYR A 307 -6.37 8.58 3.24
C TYR A 307 -6.39 7.05 3.07
N TYR A 308 -7.56 6.40 3.02
CA TYR A 308 -7.62 4.95 2.79
C TYR A 308 -7.01 4.56 1.45
N ALA A 309 -6.22 3.48 1.44
CA ALA A 309 -5.44 3.04 0.28
C ALA A 309 -4.36 4.04 -0.18
N GLY A 310 -4.22 5.18 0.49
CA GLY A 310 -3.09 6.09 0.35
C GLY A 310 -1.86 5.56 1.10
N ALA A 311 -0.96 6.46 1.49
CA ALA A 311 0.27 6.07 2.18
C ALA A 311 0.71 7.10 3.22
N LEU A 312 1.36 6.62 4.28
CA LEU A 312 2.34 7.44 5.00
C LEU A 312 3.69 7.25 4.33
N ALA A 313 4.54 8.27 4.32
CA ALA A 313 5.89 8.16 3.79
C ALA A 313 6.86 8.96 4.67
N LEU A 314 7.76 8.26 5.35
CA LEU A 314 8.88 8.87 6.06
C LEU A 314 10.03 9.05 5.07
N LEU A 315 10.26 10.29 4.68
CA LEU A 315 11.36 10.72 3.82
C LEU A 315 12.53 11.15 4.70
N GLY A 316 13.73 10.77 4.30
CA GLY A 316 14.95 11.08 5.04
C GLY A 316 16.19 11.01 4.19
N ARG A 317 17.33 11.12 4.88
CA ARG A 317 18.65 10.84 4.32
C ARG A 317 19.41 9.90 5.25
N ASP A 318 20.20 9.00 4.69
CA ASP A 318 21.13 8.19 5.46
C ASP A 318 22.38 9.00 5.85
N SER A 319 23.30 8.37 6.59
CA SER A 319 24.55 9.01 7.03
C SER A 319 25.48 9.40 5.87
N GLY A 320 25.31 8.81 4.69
CA GLY A 320 26.00 9.17 3.45
C GLY A 320 25.31 10.28 2.67
N GLY A 321 24.15 10.78 3.13
CA GLY A 321 23.34 11.79 2.47
C GLY A 321 22.43 11.26 1.37
N ALA A 322 22.40 9.94 1.13
CA ALA A 322 21.50 9.34 0.15
C ALA A 322 20.07 9.35 0.66
N GLN A 323 19.10 9.55 -0.24
CA GLN A 323 17.68 9.61 0.14
C GLN A 323 17.20 8.25 0.66
N THR A 324 16.36 8.30 1.68
CA THR A 324 15.67 7.14 2.24
C THR A 324 14.17 7.34 2.22
N LEU A 325 13.44 6.24 2.02
CA LEU A 325 12.00 6.21 2.02
C LEU A 325 11.52 4.97 2.77
N ASP A 326 10.58 5.18 3.69
CA ASP A 326 9.86 4.11 4.35
C ASP A 326 8.37 4.46 4.40
N SER A 327 7.55 3.69 3.69
CA SER A 327 6.15 4.02 3.46
C SER A 327 5.26 2.79 3.69
N PRO A 328 4.37 2.79 4.70
CA PRO A 328 3.28 1.83 4.79
C PRO A 328 2.07 2.26 3.96
N ILE A 329 1.25 1.29 3.55
CA ILE A 329 -0.08 1.56 3.00
C ILE A 329 -1.04 1.96 4.13
N LEU A 330 -1.91 2.95 3.90
CA LEU A 330 -2.94 3.36 4.84
C LEU A 330 -4.19 2.46 4.77
N ILE A 331 -4.04 1.28 5.36
CA ILE A 331 -5.10 0.31 5.69
C ILE A 331 -5.03 -0.01 7.18
N ARG A 332 -6.07 -0.65 7.72
CA ARG A 332 -6.16 -0.96 9.17
C ARG A 332 -5.89 0.30 10.00
N THR A 333 -6.54 1.39 9.60
CA THR A 333 -6.30 2.75 10.11
C THR A 333 -7.65 3.41 10.39
N ALA A 334 -7.79 3.95 11.59
CA ALA A 334 -8.85 4.88 11.94
C ALA A 334 -8.47 6.29 11.52
N ASP A 335 -9.37 6.96 10.81
CA ASP A 335 -9.31 8.36 10.43
C ASP A 335 -10.34 9.13 11.26
N ILE A 336 -9.86 9.98 12.16
CA ILE A 336 -10.67 10.67 13.17
C ILE A 336 -10.55 12.18 12.95
N ALA A 337 -11.70 12.83 12.77
CA ALA A 337 -11.81 14.27 12.63
C ALA A 337 -11.73 14.97 14.00
N PRO A 338 -11.47 16.30 14.05
CA PRO A 338 -11.32 17.05 15.30
C PRO A 338 -12.59 17.08 16.15
N ASP A 339 -13.75 16.91 15.51
CA ASP A 339 -15.06 16.80 16.17
C ASP A 339 -15.36 15.39 16.70
N GLY A 340 -14.42 14.44 16.55
CA GLY A 340 -14.57 13.07 17.03
C GLY A 340 -15.24 12.13 16.03
N ARG A 341 -15.65 12.60 14.83
CA ARG A 341 -16.18 11.70 13.79
C ARG A 341 -15.11 10.69 13.38
N LEU A 342 -15.43 9.41 13.50
CA LEU A 342 -14.57 8.27 13.26
C LEU A 342 -14.93 7.60 11.94
N ARG A 343 -13.92 7.27 11.14
CA ARG A 343 -14.03 6.41 9.96
C ARG A 343 -12.96 5.33 10.01
N VAL A 344 -13.33 4.08 9.81
CA VAL A 344 -12.41 2.94 9.64
C VAL A 344 -12.73 2.27 8.30
N PRO A 345 -12.14 2.75 7.20
CA PRO A 345 -12.32 2.16 5.89
C PRO A 345 -11.67 0.77 5.77
N VAL A 346 -12.35 -0.12 5.06
CA VAL A 346 -11.90 -1.49 4.82
C VAL A 346 -12.42 -1.99 3.48
N GLY A 347 -11.69 -2.91 2.86
CA GLY A 347 -12.09 -3.56 1.61
C GLY A 347 -11.54 -4.97 1.53
N ALA A 348 -11.99 -5.71 0.52
CA ALA A 348 -11.51 -7.05 0.18
C ALA A 348 -11.12 -7.11 -1.30
N THR A 349 -10.16 -7.97 -1.62
CA THR A 349 -9.70 -8.17 -3.00
C THR A 349 -10.68 -9.09 -3.70
N LEU A 350 -11.40 -8.54 -4.68
CA LEU A 350 -12.42 -9.27 -5.43
C LEU A 350 -11.75 -9.91 -6.65
N VAL A 351 -11.82 -11.23 -6.74
CA VAL A 351 -11.34 -12.03 -7.87
C VAL A 351 -12.47 -12.86 -8.45
N ARG A 352 -12.31 -13.42 -9.65
CA ARG A 352 -13.36 -14.20 -10.34
C ARG A 352 -13.99 -15.32 -9.47
N GLY A 353 -13.21 -15.91 -8.56
CA GLY A 353 -13.66 -16.95 -7.63
C GLY A 353 -14.15 -16.45 -6.26
N SER A 354 -14.30 -15.14 -6.05
CA SER A 354 -14.79 -14.58 -4.79
C SER A 354 -16.23 -14.99 -4.50
N ASP A 355 -16.50 -15.29 -3.23
CA ASP A 355 -17.84 -15.51 -2.70
C ASP A 355 -18.32 -14.24 -1.96
N PRO A 356 -19.43 -13.60 -2.36
CA PRO A 356 -19.88 -12.35 -1.74
C PRO A 356 -20.00 -12.38 -0.23
N ALA A 357 -20.50 -13.48 0.35
CA ALA A 357 -20.62 -13.62 1.80
C ALA A 357 -19.24 -13.78 2.48
N GLY A 358 -18.33 -14.53 1.86
CA GLY A 358 -16.93 -14.63 2.26
C GLY A 358 -16.22 -13.28 2.28
N GLU A 359 -16.44 -12.42 1.28
CA GLU A 359 -15.81 -11.10 1.20
C GLU A 359 -16.37 -10.12 2.25
N VAL A 360 -17.67 -10.20 2.56
CA VAL A 360 -18.26 -9.49 3.70
C VAL A 360 -17.56 -9.90 5.00
N ALA A 361 -17.47 -11.21 5.26
CA ALA A 361 -16.82 -11.73 6.46
C ALA A 361 -15.33 -11.32 6.54
N GLU A 362 -14.66 -11.22 5.40
CA GLU A 362 -13.28 -10.75 5.31
C GLU A 362 -13.14 -9.29 5.76
N THR A 363 -14.02 -8.39 5.31
CA THR A 363 -13.93 -6.99 5.73
C THR A 363 -14.12 -6.83 7.25
N HIS A 364 -15.00 -7.61 7.87
CA HIS A 364 -15.14 -7.66 9.34
C HIS A 364 -13.85 -8.13 10.00
N ALA A 365 -13.26 -9.23 9.51
CA ALA A 365 -12.01 -9.76 10.04
C ALA A 365 -10.84 -8.78 9.89
N LYS A 366 -10.78 -8.07 8.76
CA LYS A 366 -9.76 -7.04 8.49
C LYS A 366 -9.93 -5.83 9.43
N ALA A 367 -11.15 -5.38 9.69
CA ALA A 367 -11.41 -4.24 10.58
C ALA A 367 -11.28 -4.58 12.08
N ALA A 368 -11.44 -5.85 12.47
CA ALA A 368 -11.55 -6.29 13.86
C ALA A 368 -10.44 -5.79 14.79
N GLY A 369 -9.17 -5.79 14.35
CA GLY A 369 -8.05 -5.33 15.18
C GLY A 369 -8.14 -3.85 15.58
N VAL A 370 -8.45 -2.99 14.61
CA VAL A 370 -8.65 -1.55 14.84
C VAL A 370 -9.92 -1.30 15.66
N LEU A 371 -11.01 -2.01 15.34
CA LEU A 371 -12.26 -1.90 16.09
C LEU A 371 -12.12 -2.38 17.55
N ALA A 372 -11.26 -3.36 17.80
CA ALA A 372 -10.93 -3.80 19.16
C ALA A 372 -10.14 -2.74 19.92
N ALA A 373 -9.18 -2.07 19.27
CA ALA A 373 -8.48 -0.94 19.86
C ALA A 373 -9.42 0.24 20.15
N LEU A 374 -10.48 0.41 19.37
CA LEU A 374 -11.54 1.41 19.58
C LEU A 374 -12.60 0.98 20.63
N GLY A 375 -12.49 -0.22 21.21
CA GLY A 375 -13.47 -0.73 22.19
C GLY A 375 -14.84 -1.08 21.59
N VAL A 376 -14.95 -1.12 20.26
CA VAL A 376 -16.20 -1.44 19.54
C VAL A 376 -16.50 -2.93 19.60
N VAL A 377 -15.47 -3.76 19.43
CA VAL A 377 -15.56 -5.21 19.55
C VAL A 377 -14.66 -5.68 20.70
N PRO A 378 -14.98 -6.79 21.37
CA PRO A 378 -14.10 -7.36 22.37
C PRO A 378 -12.72 -7.63 21.77
N GLY A 379 -11.67 -7.14 22.43
CA GLY A 379 -10.32 -7.62 22.14
C GLY A 379 -10.26 -9.13 22.36
N ARG A 380 -9.69 -9.88 21.43
CA ARG A 380 -9.47 -11.31 21.66
C ARG A 380 -8.47 -11.49 22.80
N ALA A 381 -8.78 -12.40 23.72
CA ALA A 381 -7.94 -12.70 24.86
C ALA A 381 -6.52 -13.03 24.39
N ARG A 382 -5.53 -12.48 25.10
CA ARG A 382 -4.12 -12.76 24.91
C ARG A 382 -3.90 -14.25 25.21
N GLU A 383 -3.91 -15.10 24.19
CA GLU A 383 -3.36 -16.44 24.35
C GLU A 383 -1.85 -16.27 24.55
N GLU A 384 -1.43 -16.28 25.80
CA GLU A 384 -0.03 -16.41 26.21
C GLU A 384 0.43 -17.84 25.93
N GLY A 385 0.63 -18.12 24.65
CA GLY A 385 1.49 -19.17 24.19
C GLY A 385 2.50 -18.54 23.23
N VAL A 386 3.79 -18.75 23.46
CA VAL A 386 4.74 -18.78 22.35
C VAL A 386 4.28 -19.96 21.49
N ARG A 387 3.34 -19.72 20.58
CA ARG A 387 2.97 -20.70 19.57
C ARG A 387 4.26 -20.93 18.75
N PRO A 388 4.76 -22.17 18.62
CA PRO A 388 5.95 -22.43 17.83
C PRO A 388 5.74 -21.89 16.41
N ARG A 389 6.74 -21.21 15.86
CA ARG A 389 6.66 -20.77 14.46
C ARG A 389 6.57 -22.03 13.61
N LEU A 390 5.74 -22.03 12.56
CA LEU A 390 5.66 -23.18 11.66
C LEU A 390 7.02 -23.51 11.02
N MET A 391 7.90 -22.51 10.91
CA MET A 391 9.28 -22.64 10.43
C MET A 391 10.23 -23.36 11.40
N ASP A 392 9.85 -23.52 12.67
CA ASP A 392 10.67 -24.20 13.69
C ASP A 392 10.39 -25.72 13.73
N ASP A 393 9.44 -26.23 12.93
CA ASP A 393 9.15 -27.66 12.79
C ASP A 393 10.10 -28.29 11.73
N PRO A 394 10.95 -29.29 12.10
CA PRO A 394 11.87 -29.96 11.18
C PRO A 394 11.18 -30.62 9.97
N SER A 395 9.87 -30.84 10.02
CA SER A 395 9.08 -31.40 8.91
C SER A 395 8.75 -30.38 7.80
N GLY A 396 8.97 -29.07 8.02
CA GLY A 396 8.79 -27.99 7.05
C GLY A 396 9.84 -27.93 5.92
N ALA A 397 10.94 -28.69 6.03
CA ALA A 397 11.99 -28.76 5.00
C ALA A 397 11.48 -29.30 3.64
N GLY A 398 10.35 -30.03 3.63
CA GLY A 398 9.68 -30.47 2.40
C GLY A 398 8.96 -29.35 1.65
N GLY A 399 8.63 -28.23 2.31
CA GLY A 399 7.93 -27.09 1.73
C GLY A 399 8.81 -26.23 0.80
N ALA A 400 10.11 -26.12 1.10
CA ALA A 400 11.07 -25.39 0.27
C ALA A 400 11.18 -25.97 -1.16
N GLY A 401 11.03 -27.29 -1.31
CA GLY A 401 10.99 -27.95 -2.61
C GLY A 401 9.70 -27.69 -3.41
N ARG A 402 8.58 -27.41 -2.72
CA ARG A 402 7.29 -27.05 -3.36
C ARG A 402 7.20 -25.56 -3.69
N ALA A 403 7.83 -24.69 -2.90
CA ALA A 403 8.01 -23.27 -3.22
C ALA A 403 8.83 -23.05 -4.52
N ALA A 404 9.81 -23.92 -4.80
CA ALA A 404 10.50 -23.94 -6.09
C ALA A 404 9.59 -24.36 -7.27
N GLY A 405 8.59 -25.22 -7.01
CA GLY A 405 7.55 -25.58 -7.98
C GLY A 405 6.60 -24.42 -8.31
N LEU A 406 6.28 -23.58 -7.32
CA LEU A 406 5.50 -22.34 -7.49
C LEU A 406 6.23 -21.33 -8.40
N ALA A 407 7.54 -21.12 -8.19
CA ALA A 407 8.34 -20.27 -9.09
C ALA A 407 8.41 -20.83 -10.54
N GLY A 408 8.44 -22.15 -10.71
CA GLY A 408 8.43 -22.80 -12.02
C GLY A 408 7.09 -22.73 -12.75
N ALA A 409 5.96 -22.82 -12.04
CA ALA A 409 4.63 -22.68 -12.62
C ALA A 409 4.33 -21.25 -13.09
N VAL A 410 4.77 -20.24 -12.33
CA VAL A 410 4.63 -18.82 -12.71
C VAL A 410 5.42 -18.48 -13.98
N LEU A 411 6.62 -19.04 -14.15
CA LEU A 411 7.42 -18.84 -15.37
C LEU A 411 6.94 -19.67 -16.58
N ALA A 412 6.30 -20.82 -16.35
CA ALA A 412 5.82 -21.69 -17.42
C ALA A 412 4.47 -21.24 -18.01
N ALA A 413 3.63 -20.55 -17.24
CA ALA A 413 2.36 -20.01 -17.71
C ALA A 413 2.53 -18.90 -18.78
N ASP A 414 3.69 -18.24 -18.83
CA ASP A 414 4.00 -17.15 -19.77
C ASP A 414 4.64 -17.63 -21.09
N ALA A 415 5.02 -18.92 -21.18
CA ALA A 415 5.58 -19.51 -22.40
C ALA A 415 4.51 -20.10 -23.35
N GLY A 416 3.23 -19.82 -23.09
CA GLY A 416 2.10 -20.62 -23.59
C GLY A 416 1.14 -19.93 -24.55
N THR A 417 1.58 -19.11 -25.51
CA THR A 417 0.76 -18.81 -26.71
C THR A 417 1.62 -18.33 -27.88
N ASP A 418 1.93 -19.23 -28.81
CA ASP A 418 2.36 -18.88 -30.18
C ASP A 418 1.16 -19.13 -31.14
N PRO A 419 0.59 -18.10 -31.79
CA PRO A 419 -0.51 -18.29 -32.72
C PRO A 419 0.05 -18.59 -34.12
N GLY A 420 0.17 -19.87 -34.47
CA GLY A 420 0.71 -20.22 -35.78
C GLY A 420 0.66 -21.70 -36.20
N ALA A 421 -0.40 -22.44 -35.87
CA ALA A 421 -0.57 -23.79 -36.40
C ALA A 421 -1.32 -23.78 -37.73
N ASP A 422 -0.60 -23.57 -38.85
CA ASP A 422 -1.11 -23.90 -40.18
C ASP A 422 -0.68 -25.31 -40.62
N ARG A 423 -1.65 -26.03 -41.19
CA ARG A 423 -1.57 -27.44 -41.56
C ARG A 423 -0.90 -27.58 -42.93
N ALA A 424 0.16 -28.40 -43.04
CA ALA A 424 0.53 -28.99 -44.33
C ALA A 424 1.23 -30.36 -44.20
N ARG A 425 0.82 -31.27 -45.09
CA ARG A 425 1.12 -32.71 -45.20
C ARG A 425 2.54 -33.02 -45.72
N PRO A 426 3.03 -34.29 -45.62
CA PRO A 426 4.45 -34.62 -45.84
C PRO A 426 4.79 -34.93 -47.31
N GLY A 427 6.00 -34.54 -47.75
CA GLY A 427 6.49 -34.87 -49.08
C GLY A 427 7.99 -34.62 -49.32
N ARG A 428 8.76 -35.72 -49.39
CA ARG A 428 9.93 -35.99 -50.26
C ARG A 428 11.23 -35.16 -50.16
N ARG A 429 12.27 -35.88 -49.68
CA ARG A 429 13.67 -36.06 -50.20
C ARG A 429 14.28 -34.99 -51.14
N ARG A 430 15.46 -34.47 -50.78
CA ARG A 430 16.79 -34.46 -51.50
C ARG A 430 17.78 -33.57 -50.72
N ARG A 431 18.89 -34.11 -50.16
CA ARG A 431 20.30 -34.17 -50.66
C ARG A 431 20.98 -32.82 -51.02
N GLY A 432 22.13 -32.57 -50.37
CA GLY A 432 23.24 -31.67 -50.79
C GLY A 432 23.77 -30.85 -49.59
N HIS A 433 24.93 -31.18 -48.98
CA HIS A 433 26.28 -30.62 -49.23
C HIS A 433 26.38 -29.10 -48.99
N LEU A 434 27.42 -28.50 -48.39
CA LEU A 434 28.64 -28.85 -47.67
C LEU A 434 29.27 -27.48 -47.27
N HIS A 435 29.95 -27.42 -46.12
CA HIS A 435 31.09 -26.53 -45.76
C HIS A 435 31.01 -24.99 -45.81
N GLY A 436 31.66 -24.37 -44.80
CA GLY A 436 32.32 -23.08 -44.95
C GLY A 436 32.53 -22.29 -43.66
N ASP A 437 33.60 -22.61 -42.93
CA ASP A 437 34.20 -21.78 -41.87
C ASP A 437 34.52 -20.34 -42.32
N ALA A 438 34.43 -19.37 -41.39
CA ALA A 438 35.51 -18.40 -41.12
C ALA A 438 35.08 -17.33 -40.08
N ARG A 439 35.85 -17.24 -38.99
CA ARG A 439 36.07 -16.02 -38.17
C ARG A 439 37.45 -15.41 -38.56
N PRO A 440 37.96 -14.34 -37.92
CA PRO A 440 37.50 -12.94 -37.90
C PRO A 440 38.68 -11.92 -38.05
N ARG A 441 38.40 -10.62 -37.78
CA ARG A 441 39.29 -9.47 -37.36
C ARG A 441 39.52 -8.36 -38.41
N PRO A 442 39.98 -7.14 -38.02
CA PRO A 442 39.60 -6.28 -36.87
C PRO A 442 39.54 -4.73 -37.18
N ALA A 443 39.12 -3.97 -36.16
CA ALA A 443 39.32 -2.56 -35.74
C ALA A 443 40.06 -1.49 -36.60
N LEU A 444 39.60 -0.22 -36.46
CA LEU A 444 40.35 1.07 -36.30
C LEU A 444 39.31 2.23 -36.17
N LEU A 445 39.19 2.97 -35.04
CA LEU A 445 39.91 4.17 -34.54
C LEU A 445 39.61 5.53 -35.25
N GLY A 446 38.71 6.32 -34.64
CA GLY A 446 38.73 7.81 -34.41
C GLY A 446 38.74 8.81 -35.59
N PRO A 447 38.77 10.14 -35.31
CA PRO A 447 37.89 10.95 -34.44
C PRO A 447 37.45 12.31 -35.07
N GLY A 448 36.58 13.08 -34.38
CA GLY A 448 36.56 14.55 -34.45
C GLY A 448 35.31 15.24 -35.02
N GLY A 449 34.90 16.36 -34.41
CA GLY A 449 34.03 17.35 -35.06
C GLY A 449 33.02 18.08 -34.15
N ASP A 450 33.48 19.13 -33.48
CA ASP A 450 32.70 20.13 -32.74
C ASP A 450 32.10 21.18 -33.71
N ARG A 451 30.84 21.64 -33.51
CA ARG A 451 30.31 22.99 -33.91
C ARG A 451 28.82 23.24 -33.62
N ALA A 452 28.59 24.10 -32.62
CA ALA A 452 27.80 25.35 -32.61
C ALA A 452 26.39 25.44 -33.25
N ALA A 453 25.40 25.67 -32.36
CA ALA A 453 24.44 26.78 -32.29
C ALA A 453 23.78 27.38 -33.57
N LEU A 454 22.44 27.37 -33.59
CA LEU A 454 21.63 28.41 -34.23
C LEU A 454 20.49 28.87 -33.32
N ARG A 455 20.56 30.16 -32.92
CA ARG A 455 19.44 30.95 -32.42
C ARG A 455 18.56 31.40 -33.59
N ARG A 456 17.23 31.43 -33.40
CA ARG A 456 16.36 32.39 -34.09
C ARG A 456 15.35 32.99 -33.12
N THR A 457 15.32 34.31 -33.15
CA THR A 457 14.47 35.27 -32.47
C THR A 457 13.29 35.70 -33.38
N GLY A 458 12.23 36.26 -32.76
CA GLY A 458 11.17 37.06 -33.42
C GLY A 458 9.78 36.79 -32.81
N ALA A 459 9.34 37.48 -31.75
CA ALA A 459 8.68 38.81 -31.74
C ALA A 459 7.34 38.83 -32.51
N ALA A 460 6.18 38.81 -31.84
CA ALA A 460 5.47 39.89 -31.15
C ALA A 460 4.48 40.68 -32.04
N ARG A 461 3.19 40.67 -31.65
CA ARG A 461 2.10 41.67 -31.80
C ARG A 461 0.83 40.98 -31.22
N GLY A 462 0.14 41.41 -30.17
CA GLY A 462 0.00 42.72 -29.55
C GLY A 462 -1.32 43.36 -30.01
N ARG A 463 -2.40 43.27 -29.19
CA ARG A 463 -3.39 44.35 -28.99
C ARG A 463 -4.32 44.07 -27.81
N ARG A 464 -4.38 45.07 -26.94
CA ARG A 464 -5.22 45.23 -25.74
C ARG A 464 -6.65 45.58 -26.12
N THR A 465 -7.60 45.30 -25.23
CA THR A 465 -8.52 46.30 -24.63
C THR A 465 -9.37 45.65 -23.53
N ALA A 466 -9.54 46.37 -22.41
CA ALA A 466 -10.48 46.15 -21.31
C ALA A 466 -11.11 47.53 -21.01
N PRO A 467 -12.01 47.75 -20.03
CA PRO A 467 -12.90 46.83 -19.29
C PRO A 467 -14.38 47.32 -19.29
N GLY A 468 -15.31 46.55 -18.71
CA GLY A 468 -16.67 47.00 -18.45
C GLY A 468 -17.25 46.35 -17.19
N ALA A 469 -17.49 47.16 -16.15
CA ALA A 469 -18.12 46.79 -14.89
C ALA A 469 -19.64 46.97 -14.95
N VAL A 470 -20.42 46.02 -14.41
CA VAL A 470 -21.81 46.23 -13.93
C VAL A 470 -22.06 45.30 -12.74
N GLY A 471 -22.56 45.88 -11.64
CA GLY A 471 -22.75 45.26 -10.31
C GLY A 471 -24.01 44.38 -10.13
N PRO A 472 -24.33 44.02 -8.88
CA PRO A 472 -25.24 42.92 -8.54
C PRO A 472 -26.71 43.36 -8.48
N ARG A 473 -27.62 42.46 -8.90
CA ARG A 473 -29.07 42.59 -8.66
C ARG A 473 -29.51 41.65 -7.56
N ALA A 474 -29.86 42.22 -6.41
CA ALA A 474 -30.78 41.63 -5.45
C ALA A 474 -32.23 41.71 -5.97
N ARG A 475 -33.07 40.75 -5.60
CA ARG A 475 -34.53 40.91 -5.50
C ARG A 475 -35.14 40.04 -4.39
N PRO A 476 -36.33 40.41 -3.89
CA PRO A 476 -36.71 40.23 -2.48
C PRO A 476 -37.90 39.30 -2.25
N ARG A 477 -38.18 39.10 -0.94
CA ARG A 477 -39.29 38.45 -0.24
C ARG A 477 -39.04 37.02 0.24
#